data_AF-L7LZ45-F1
#
_entry.id   AF-L7LZ45-F1
#
_cell.length_a   1.000
_cell.length_b   1.000
_cell.length_c   1.000
_cell.angle_alpha   90.00
_cell.angle_beta   90.00
_cell.angle_gamma   90.00
#
_symmetry.space_group_name_H-M   'P 1'
#
loop_
_entity.id
_entity.type
_entity.pdbx_description
1 polymer ?
#
loop_
_entity_poly.entity_id
_entity_poly.type
_entity_poly.pdbx_seq_one_letter_code
_entity_poly.pdbx_strand_id
1 'polypeptide(L)'
;MSLEDPFFVVKDEIVKAIANNKTLFERWNQYQDPSSLPSKEDIEWTTSELRKGLRSIEWDLEDLEETVGILLSCASLCDFVNGFEICRR
;
A
#
# COMPACT_ATOMS: atom_id res chain seq x y z
N MET A 1 9.91 -22.22 -11.95
CA MET A 1 9.69 -20.89 -11.35
C MET A 1 9.42 -21.14 -9.88
N SER A 2 10.22 -20.60 -8.97
CA SER A 2 9.91 -20.66 -7.53
C SER A 2 8.68 -19.79 -7.28
N LEU A 3 7.68 -20.33 -6.60
CA LEU A 3 6.51 -19.58 -6.17
C LEU A 3 6.99 -18.60 -5.08
N GLU A 4 7.07 -17.32 -5.41
CA GLU A 4 7.38 -16.27 -4.44
C GLU A 4 6.20 -16.15 -3.47
N ASP A 5 6.48 -15.92 -2.18
CA ASP A 5 5.41 -15.88 -1.17
C ASP A 5 4.42 -14.75 -1.49
N PRO A 6 3.11 -15.02 -1.60
CA PRO A 6 2.12 -14.00 -1.92
C PRO A 6 2.17 -12.78 -1.01
N PHE A 7 2.55 -12.94 0.26
CA PHE A 7 2.72 -11.83 1.20
C PHE A 7 3.80 -10.85 0.75
N PHE A 8 4.97 -11.36 0.32
CA PHE A 8 6.08 -10.49 -0.10
C PHE A 8 5.77 -9.81 -1.43
N VAL A 9 5.04 -10.47 -2.33
CA VAL A 9 4.57 -9.87 -3.58
C VAL A 9 3.64 -8.69 -3.29
N VAL A 10 2.60 -8.90 -2.46
CA VAL A 10 1.63 -7.85 -2.11
C VAL A 10 2.32 -6.72 -1.32
N LYS A 11 3.25 -7.05 -0.41
CA LYS A 11 4.06 -6.05 0.29
C LYS A 11 4.85 -5.15 -0.69
N ASP A 12 5.50 -5.75 -1.68
CA ASP A 12 6.25 -4.98 -2.69
C ASP A 12 5.32 -4.14 -3.57
N GLU A 13 4.11 -4.63 -3.87
CA GLU A 13 3.07 -3.88 -4.58
C GLU A 13 2.60 -2.66 -3.78
N ILE A 14 2.33 -2.82 -2.48
CA ILE A 14 1.98 -1.72 -1.58
C ILE A 14 3.10 -0.69 -1.49
N VAL A 15 4.36 -1.13 -1.38
CA VAL A 15 5.52 -0.22 -1.34
C VAL A 15 5.61 0.60 -2.64
N LYS A 16 5.40 -0.03 -3.80
CA LYS A 16 5.35 0.65 -5.09
C LYS A 16 4.16 1.63 -5.18
N ALA A 17 2.98 1.21 -4.73
CA ALA A 17 1.78 2.05 -4.72
C ALA A 17 1.99 3.30 -3.84
N ILE A 18 2.61 3.15 -2.67
CA ILE A 18 2.98 4.26 -1.78
C ILE A 18 3.97 5.21 -2.46
N ALA A 19 5.01 4.68 -3.11
CA ALA A 19 6.00 5.52 -3.82
C ALA A 19 5.35 6.35 -4.94
N ASN A 20 4.44 5.74 -5.70
CA ASN A 20 3.68 6.43 -6.75
C ASN A 20 2.76 7.51 -6.15
N ASN A 21 2.02 7.19 -5.09
CA ASN A 21 1.14 8.16 -4.41
C ASN A 21 1.92 9.32 -3.78
N LYS A 22 3.13 9.08 -3.25
CA LYS A 22 4.03 10.15 -2.77
C LYS A 22 4.42 11.10 -3.88
N THR A 23 4.80 10.58 -5.04
CA THR A 23 5.13 11.39 -6.22
C THR A 23 3.92 12.23 -6.68
N LEU A 24 2.73 11.63 -6.71
CA LEU A 24 1.49 12.33 -7.02
C LEU A 24 1.15 13.41 -5.98
N PHE A 25 1.40 13.12 -4.69
CA PHE A 25 1.19 14.06 -3.61
C PHE A 25 2.13 15.26 -3.71
N GLU A 26 3.41 15.06 -4.01
CA GLU A 26 4.37 16.15 -4.24
C GLU A 26 3.94 17.05 -5.40
N ARG A 27 3.49 16.45 -6.51
CA ARG A 27 2.93 17.20 -7.65
C ARG A 27 1.66 17.96 -7.27
N TRP A 28 0.75 17.34 -6.53
CA TRP A 28 -0.45 17.98 -6.03
C TRP A 28 -0.13 19.14 -5.07
N ASN A 29 0.92 19.00 -4.27
CA ASN A 29 1.38 20.04 -3.36
C ASN A 29 2.00 21.23 -4.10
N GLN A 30 2.68 20.99 -5.23
CA GLN A 30 3.17 22.07 -6.10
C GLN A 30 2.02 22.92 -6.66
N TYR A 31 0.83 22.35 -6.86
CA TYR A 31 -0.35 23.09 -7.30
C TYR A 31 -0.92 24.04 -6.23
N GLN A 32 -0.49 23.89 -4.96
CA GLN A 32 -0.85 24.83 -3.90
C GLN A 32 0.01 26.10 -3.94
N ASP A 33 1.13 26.09 -4.69
CA ASP A 33 1.96 27.27 -4.87
C ASP A 33 1.20 28.30 -5.74
N PRO A 34 0.99 29.53 -5.24
CA PRO A 34 0.30 30.59 -5.99
C PRO A 34 1.04 31.02 -7.26
N SER A 35 2.32 30.67 -7.43
CA SER A 35 3.09 30.89 -8.65
C SER A 35 2.88 29.79 -9.70
N SER A 36 2.31 28.64 -9.32
CA SER A 36 1.93 27.58 -10.23
C SER A 36 0.60 27.92 -10.92
N LEU A 37 0.51 27.64 -12.22
CA LEU A 37 -0.73 27.80 -13.00
C LEU A 37 -1.18 26.45 -13.59
N PRO A 38 -1.50 25.45 -12.76
CA PRO A 38 -2.04 24.18 -13.24
C PRO A 38 -3.44 24.35 -13.83
N SER A 39 -3.77 23.55 -14.83
CA SER A 39 -5.13 23.51 -15.36
C SER A 39 -6.08 22.90 -14.31
N LYS A 40 -7.35 23.31 -14.33
CA LYS A 40 -8.37 22.73 -13.44
C LYS A 40 -8.48 21.21 -13.61
N GLU A 41 -8.36 20.73 -14.85
CA GLU A 41 -8.39 19.31 -15.18
C GLU A 41 -7.20 18.56 -14.57
N ASP A 42 -5.99 19.13 -14.61
CA ASP A 42 -4.80 18.53 -13.98
C ASP A 42 -4.96 18.39 -12.47
N ILE A 43 -5.52 19.41 -11.80
CA ILE A 43 -5.78 19.38 -10.35
C ILE A 43 -6.81 18.31 -10.03
N GLU A 44 -7.93 18.27 -10.77
CA GLU A 44 -9.01 17.31 -10.55
C GLU A 44 -8.54 15.87 -10.80
N TRP A 45 -7.81 15.64 -11.88
CA TRP A 45 -7.22 14.34 -12.19
C TRP A 45 -6.23 13.91 -11.11
N THR A 46 -5.27 14.76 -10.76
CA THR A 46 -4.23 14.44 -9.75
C THR A 46 -4.88 14.15 -8.39
N THR A 47 -5.89 14.93 -7.99
CA THR A 47 -6.63 14.72 -6.75
C THR A 47 -7.42 13.42 -6.76
N SER A 48 -8.08 13.10 -7.87
CA SER A 48 -8.87 11.86 -8.03
C SER A 48 -7.96 10.64 -8.00
N GLU A 49 -6.84 10.68 -8.70
CA GLU A 49 -5.91 9.56 -8.78
C GLU A 49 -5.22 9.29 -7.44
N LEU A 50 -4.85 10.34 -6.71
CA LEU A 50 -4.31 10.22 -5.35
C LEU A 50 -5.32 9.58 -4.39
N ARG A 51 -6.61 9.94 -4.48
CA ARG A 51 -7.65 9.32 -3.64
C ARG A 51 -7.87 7.85 -3.95
N LYS A 52 -7.86 7.49 -5.24
CA LYS A 52 -7.97 6.08 -5.65
C LYS A 52 -6.77 5.27 -5.18
N GLY A 53 -5.57 5.82 -5.34
CA GLY A 53 -4.33 5.18 -4.92
C GLY A 53 -4.28 4.93 -3.42
N LEU A 54 -4.64 5.94 -2.60
CA LEU A 54 -4.75 5.77 -1.16
C LEU A 54 -5.79 4.71 -0.76
N ARG A 55 -6.97 4.71 -1.38
CA ARG A 55 -8.00 3.70 -1.12
C ARG A 55 -7.55 2.28 -1.47
N SER A 56 -6.82 2.11 -2.58
CA SER A 56 -6.25 0.82 -2.94
C SER A 56 -5.27 0.34 -1.87
N ILE A 57 -4.38 1.22 -1.41
CA ILE A 57 -3.41 0.89 -0.35
C ILE A 57 -4.12 0.51 0.95
N GLU A 58 -5.19 1.22 1.33
CA GLU A 58 -5.99 0.91 2.52
C GLU A 58 -6.57 -0.52 2.44
N TRP A 59 -7.19 -0.87 1.31
CA TRP A 59 -7.72 -2.21 1.10
C TRP A 59 -6.64 -3.29 1.11
N ASP A 60 -5.51 -3.06 0.42
CA ASP A 60 -4.41 -4.03 0.41
C ASP A 60 -3.85 -4.26 1.83
N LEU A 61 -3.83 -3.23 2.68
CA LEU A 61 -3.41 -3.35 4.08
C LEU A 61 -4.44 -4.09 4.95
N GLU A 62 -5.73 -3.84 4.74
CA GLU A 62 -6.81 -4.58 5.42
C GLU A 62 -6.72 -6.08 5.10
N ASP A 63 -6.52 -6.43 3.82
CA ASP A 63 -6.37 -7.82 3.38
C ASP A 63 -5.11 -8.50 3.97
N LEU A 64 -4.00 -7.76 4.07
CA LEU A 64 -2.79 -8.26 4.71
C LEU A 64 -2.98 -8.46 6.22
N GLU A 65 -3.67 -7.56 6.91
CA GLU A 65 -3.99 -7.70 8.33
C GLU A 65 -4.90 -8.91 8.58
N GLU A 66 -5.92 -9.11 7.74
CA GLU A 66 -6.78 -10.31 7.80
C GLU A 66 -5.95 -11.58 7.58
N THR A 67 -5.05 -11.58 6.61
CA THR A 67 -4.17 -12.73 6.31
C THR A 67 -3.27 -13.06 7.51
N VAL A 68 -2.64 -12.06 8.12
CA VAL A 68 -1.83 -12.23 9.34
C VAL A 68 -2.69 -12.73 10.50
N GLY A 69 -3.91 -12.20 10.65
CA GLY A 69 -4.87 -12.66 11.66
C GLY A 69 -5.27 -14.12 11.50
N ILE A 70 -5.54 -14.58 10.28
CA ILE A 70 -5.81 -15.99 9.97
C ILE A 70 -4.60 -16.87 10.30
N LEU A 71 -3.40 -16.44 9.90
CA LEU A 71 -2.15 -17.16 10.19
C LEU A 71 -1.90 -17.28 11.70
N LEU A 72 -2.10 -16.20 12.47
CA LEU A 72 -1.95 -16.18 13.92
C LEU A 72 -3.01 -17.04 14.63
N SER A 73 -4.25 -17.01 14.16
CA SER A 73 -5.34 -17.85 14.67
C SER A 73 -5.05 -19.33 14.45
N CYS A 74 -4.60 -19.72 13.25
CA CYS A 74 -4.18 -21.09 12.96
C CYS A 74 -2.87 -21.49 13.66
N ALA A 75 -1.94 -20.56 13.91
CA ALA A 75 -0.68 -20.84 14.60
C ALA A 75 -0.87 -21.20 16.08
N SER A 76 -1.97 -20.79 16.71
CA SER A 76 -2.34 -21.29 18.05
C SER A 76 -2.61 -22.81 18.09
N LEU A 77 -2.78 -23.46 16.94
CA LEU A 77 -2.91 -24.92 16.78
C LEU A 77 -1.59 -25.63 16.36
N CYS A 78 -0.55 -24.90 15.91
CA CYS A 78 0.70 -25.49 15.40
C CYS A 78 1.95 -24.71 15.85
N ASP A 79 2.54 -25.16 16.96
CA ASP A 79 3.85 -24.90 17.56
C ASP A 79 4.83 -23.86 16.96
N PHE A 80 5.20 -22.90 17.83
CA PHE A 80 6.49 -22.29 18.20
C PHE A 80 7.69 -22.15 17.23
N VAL A 81 7.74 -22.81 16.06
CA VAL A 81 8.90 -22.79 15.16
C VAL A 81 8.86 -21.63 14.15
N ASN A 82 7.67 -21.08 13.84
CA ASN A 82 7.49 -20.00 12.83
C ASN A 82 7.39 -18.57 13.40
N GLY A 83 7.55 -18.37 14.71
CA GLY A 83 7.31 -17.06 15.35
C GLY A 83 8.21 -15.93 14.84
N PHE A 84 9.38 -16.25 14.30
CA PHE A 84 10.32 -15.25 13.75
C PHE A 84 9.95 -14.73 12.36
N GLU A 85 9.28 -15.53 11.53
CA GLU A 85 8.83 -15.11 10.20
C GLU A 85 7.54 -14.31 10.25
N ILE A 86 6.62 -14.65 11.16
CA ILE A 86 5.41 -13.85 11.39
C ILE A 86 5.77 -12.46 11.95
N CYS A 87 6.78 -12.35 12.82
CA CYS A 87 7.25 -11.06 13.32
C CYS A 87 7.97 -10.21 12.24
N ARG A 88 8.31 -10.82 11.09
CA ARG A 88 8.96 -10.17 9.95
C ARG A 88 7.99 -9.77 8.82
N ARG A 89 6.76 -10.29 8.86
CA ARG A 89 5.65 -9.96 7.98
C ARG A 89 4.89 -8.79 8.60
#